data_AF-A0A496QQD6-F1
#
_entry.id   AF-A0A496QQD6-F1
#
_cell.length_a   1.000
_cell.length_b   1.000
_cell.length_c   1.000
_cell.angle_alpha   90.00
_cell.angle_beta   90.00
_cell.angle_gamma   90.00
#
_symmetry.space_group_name_H-M   'P 1'
#
loop_
_entity.id
_entity.type
_entity.pdbx_description
1 polymer ?
#
loop_
_entity_poly.entity_id
_entity_poly.type
_entity_poly.pdbx_seq_one_letter_code
_entity_poly.pdbx_strand_id
1 'polypeptide(L)'
;MIINVDAALNRMDGDRELFEELCRIFLSDYSHYFEEIDKAWKEQNSREIEKLGHKIKGAARNISAVEIAESAQKIEEIGRESRLEEIPLALENLKPVIEILKIIWKKMF
;
A
#
# COMPACT_ATOMS: atom_id res chain seq x y z
N MET A 1 2.83 -14.50 -0.44
CA MET A 1 1.80 -14.38 -1.50
C MET A 1 1.24 -12.98 -1.36
N ILE A 2 1.45 -12.13 -2.36
CA ILE A 2 1.25 -10.68 -2.26
C ILE A 2 -0.21 -10.32 -1.98
N ILE A 3 -1.15 -11.09 -2.53
CA ILE A 3 -2.58 -10.93 -2.34
C ILE A 3 -3.26 -12.29 -2.11
N ASN A 4 -4.15 -12.37 -1.12
CA ASN A 4 -5.02 -13.54 -0.92
C ASN A 4 -6.42 -13.23 -1.45
N VAL A 5 -6.69 -13.62 -2.69
CA VAL A 5 -7.94 -13.28 -3.39
C VAL A 5 -9.13 -14.00 -2.78
N ASP A 6 -8.99 -15.28 -2.39
CA ASP A 6 -10.08 -16.03 -1.73
C ASP A 6 -10.46 -15.39 -0.39
N ALA A 7 -9.47 -14.97 0.40
CA ALA A 7 -9.73 -14.26 1.64
C ALA A 7 -10.37 -12.88 1.41
N ALA A 8 -9.96 -12.15 0.37
CA ALA A 8 -10.55 -10.87 0.02
C ALA A 8 -12.02 -11.03 -0.42
N LEU A 9 -12.30 -11.98 -1.32
CA LEU A 9 -13.65 -12.27 -1.79
C LEU A 9 -14.56 -12.75 -0.64
N ASN A 10 -14.06 -13.60 0.26
CA ASN A 10 -14.84 -14.02 1.44
C ASN A 10 -15.22 -12.85 2.36
N ARG A 11 -14.39 -11.81 2.46
CA ARG A 11 -14.72 -10.58 3.22
C ARG A 11 -15.75 -9.69 2.51
N MET A 12 -15.94 -9.91 1.21
CA MET A 12 -16.86 -9.18 0.35
C MET A 12 -18.07 -10.05 -0.03
N ASP A 13 -18.36 -11.09 0.75
CA ASP A 13 -19.47 -12.04 0.51
C ASP A 13 -19.48 -12.65 -0.92
N GLY A 14 -18.29 -12.81 -1.51
CA GLY A 14 -18.11 -13.33 -2.87
C GLY A 14 -18.27 -12.29 -3.99
N ASP A 15 -18.43 -11.01 -3.67
CA ASP A 15 -18.60 -9.94 -4.65
C ASP A 15 -17.28 -9.63 -5.37
N ARG A 16 -17.13 -10.22 -6.55
CA ARG A 16 -15.96 -10.05 -7.42
C ARG A 16 -15.91 -8.65 -8.04
N GLU A 17 -17.04 -8.05 -8.37
CA GLU A 17 -17.06 -6.71 -8.98
C GLU A 17 -16.59 -5.65 -7.98
N LEU A 18 -17.04 -5.74 -6.72
CA LEU A 18 -16.56 -4.90 -5.64
C LEU A 18 -15.06 -5.08 -5.38
N PHE A 19 -14.59 -6.33 -5.34
CA PHE A 19 -13.16 -6.61 -5.20
C PHE A 19 -12.35 -5.98 -6.32
N GLU A 20 -12.86 -6.10 -7.56
CA GLU A 20 -12.20 -5.54 -8.72
C GLU A 20 -12.13 -4.01 -8.68
N GLU A 21 -13.22 -3.37 -8.30
CA GLU A 21 -13.29 -1.92 -8.13
C GLU A 21 -12.31 -1.42 -7.06
N LEU A 22 -12.25 -2.08 -5.91
CA LEU A 22 -11.34 -1.70 -4.82
C LEU A 22 -9.87 -1.87 -5.22
N CYS A 23 -9.54 -2.94 -5.95
CA CYS A 23 -8.19 -3.12 -6.50
C CYS A 23 -7.85 -2.04 -7.53
N ARG A 24 -8.80 -1.67 -8.40
CA ARG A 24 -8.60 -0.60 -9.38
C ARG A 24 -8.32 0.74 -8.70
N ILE A 25 -9.10 1.10 -7.67
CA ILE A 25 -8.89 2.33 -6.88
C ILE A 25 -7.52 2.29 -6.18
N PHE A 26 -7.17 1.16 -5.56
CA PHE A 26 -5.87 1.01 -4.93
C PHE A 26 -4.70 1.20 -5.91
N LEU A 27 -4.83 0.62 -7.11
CA LEU A 27 -3.84 0.69 -8.18
C LEU A 27 -3.85 2.01 -8.96
N SER A 28 -4.88 2.85 -8.85
CA SER A 28 -4.84 4.23 -9.37
C SER A 28 -4.09 5.16 -8.43
N ASP A 29 -4.23 4.94 -7.12
CA ASP A 29 -3.73 5.87 -6.10
C ASP A 29 -2.27 5.62 -5.73
N TYR A 30 -1.70 4.43 -6.01
CA TYR A 30 -0.37 4.08 -5.50
C TYR A 30 0.74 5.04 -5.97
N SER A 31 0.76 5.47 -7.23
CA SER A 31 1.83 6.36 -7.72
C SER A 31 1.80 7.70 -6.99
N HIS A 32 0.60 8.18 -6.69
CA HIS A 32 0.38 9.37 -5.90
C HIS A 32 0.90 9.19 -4.47
N TYR A 33 0.66 8.03 -3.83
CA TYR A 33 1.19 7.75 -2.48
C TYR A 33 2.73 7.80 -2.41
N PHE A 34 3.44 7.29 -3.44
CA PHE A 34 4.90 7.38 -3.48
C PHE A 34 5.39 8.84 -3.59
N GLU A 35 4.73 9.63 -4.43
CA GLU A 35 5.04 11.07 -4.58
C GLU A 35 4.76 11.85 -3.29
N GLU A 36 3.65 11.56 -2.62
CA GLU A 36 3.29 12.20 -1.35
C GLU A 36 4.27 11.84 -0.22
N ILE A 37 4.70 10.57 -0.13
CA ILE A 37 5.68 10.15 0.88
C ILE A 37 7.06 10.78 0.59
N ASP A 38 7.51 10.79 -0.67
CA ASP A 38 8.78 11.43 -1.06
C ASP A 38 8.76 12.94 -0.77
N LYS A 39 7.63 13.60 -1.04
CA LYS A 39 7.43 15.02 -0.70
C LYS A 39 7.47 15.24 0.80
N ALA A 40 6.70 14.48 1.57
CA ALA A 40 6.67 14.59 3.03
C ALA A 40 8.05 14.32 3.65
N TRP A 41 8.82 13.40 3.07
CA TRP A 41 10.21 13.12 3.47
C TRP A 41 11.14 14.32 3.20
N LYS A 42 11.08 14.92 2.02
CA LYS A 42 11.84 16.14 1.68
C LYS A 42 11.48 17.32 2.60
N GLU A 43 10.22 17.41 3.00
CA GLU A 43 9.72 18.42 3.94
C GLU A 43 9.98 18.07 5.42
N GLN A 44 10.60 16.92 5.70
CA GLN A 44 10.86 16.40 7.06
C GLN A 44 9.58 16.28 7.90
N ASN A 45 8.45 16.01 7.26
CA ASN A 45 7.13 15.96 7.87
C ASN A 45 6.79 14.52 8.31
N SER A 46 7.32 14.13 9.46
CA SER A 46 7.14 12.78 10.02
C SER A 46 5.68 12.40 10.29
N ARG A 47 4.87 13.38 10.71
CA ARG A 47 3.43 13.20 10.93
C ARG A 47 2.67 12.88 9.65
N GLU A 48 3.05 13.49 8.54
CA GLU A 48 2.41 13.21 7.26
C GLU A 48 2.80 11.82 6.73
N ILE A 49 4.06 11.43 6.91
CA ILE A 49 4.53 10.07 6.60
C ILE A 49 3.77 9.02 7.40
N GLU A 50 3.58 9.25 8.71
CA GLU A 50 2.79 8.35 9.56
C GLU A 50 1.37 8.14 8.99
N LYS A 51 0.69 9.25 8.66
CA LYS A 51 -0.67 9.22 8.09
C LYS A 51 -0.74 8.51 6.76
N LEU A 52 0.22 8.78 5.86
CA LEU A 52 0.29 8.14 4.55
C LEU A 52 0.50 6.64 4.69
N GLY A 53 1.43 6.21 5.55
CA GLY A 53 1.62 4.79 5.87
C GLY A 53 0.34 4.13 6.40
N HIS A 54 -0.35 4.79 7.33
CA HIS A 54 -1.62 4.31 7.88
C HIS A 54 -2.71 4.16 6.81
N LYS A 55 -2.85 5.16 5.92
CA LYS A 55 -3.83 5.15 4.82
C LYS A 55 -3.58 4.00 3.85
N ILE A 56 -2.33 3.83 3.41
CA ILE A 56 -1.94 2.75 2.48
C ILE A 56 -2.16 1.39 3.12
N LYS A 57 -1.80 1.23 4.40
CA LYS A 57 -2.01 -0.01 5.16
C LYS A 57 -3.48 -0.41 5.20
N GLY A 58 -4.37 0.54 5.48
CA GLY A 58 -5.82 0.30 5.49
C GLY A 58 -6.34 -0.16 4.12
N ALA A 59 -5.98 0.58 3.07
CA ALA A 59 -6.39 0.26 1.71
C ALA A 59 -5.87 -1.11 1.25
N ALA A 60 -4.62 -1.45 1.56
CA ALA A 60 -4.04 -2.76 1.25
C ALA A 60 -4.72 -3.91 1.99
N ARG A 61 -5.10 -3.72 3.27
CA ARG A 61 -5.84 -4.74 4.05
C ARG A 61 -7.23 -5.00 3.50
N ASN A 62 -7.90 -3.99 2.94
CA ASN A 62 -9.23 -4.17 2.34
C ASN A 62 -9.21 -5.17 1.18
N ILE A 63 -8.14 -5.17 0.38
CA ILE A 63 -7.96 -6.13 -0.73
C ILE A 63 -7.11 -7.35 -0.33
N SER A 64 -6.86 -7.57 0.97
CA SER A 64 -5.98 -8.64 1.49
C SER A 64 -4.58 -8.68 0.85
N ALA A 65 -4.02 -7.52 0.52
CA ALA A 65 -2.66 -7.35 0.03
C ALA A 65 -1.67 -7.28 1.20
N VAL A 66 -1.41 -8.44 1.82
CA VAL A 66 -0.69 -8.56 3.11
C VAL A 66 0.71 -7.96 3.06
N GLU A 67 1.51 -8.30 2.04
CA GLU A 67 2.90 -7.83 1.92
C GLU A 67 3.00 -6.30 1.77
N ILE A 68 1.99 -5.71 1.11
CA ILE A 68 1.88 -4.25 0.96
C ILE A 68 1.45 -3.61 2.28
N ALA A 69 0.49 -4.21 2.99
CA ALA A 69 0.05 -3.72 4.29
C ALA A 69 1.19 -3.73 5.32
N GLU A 70 2.04 -4.76 5.33
CA GLU A 70 3.21 -4.84 6.20
C GLU A 70 4.27 -3.79 5.85
N SER A 71 4.51 -3.57 4.56
CA SER A 71 5.43 -2.53 4.08
C SER A 71 4.93 -1.12 4.42
N ALA A 72 3.63 -0.87 4.27
CA ALA A 72 2.99 0.38 4.66
C ALA A 72 3.01 0.60 6.18
N GLN A 73 2.86 -0.46 6.97
CA GLN A 73 3.03 -0.40 8.42
C GLN A 73 4.44 0.04 8.81
N LYS A 74 5.49 -0.44 8.14
CA LYS A 74 6.86 0.03 8.40
C LYS A 74 7.00 1.53 8.14
N ILE A 75 6.39 2.05 7.07
CA ILE A 75 6.39 3.49 6.75
C ILE A 75 5.65 4.29 7.84
N GLU A 76 4.50 3.79 8.30
CA GLU A 76 3.74 4.38 9.41
C GLU A 76 4.58 4.44 10.69
N GLU A 77 5.29 3.36 11.03
CA GLU A 77 6.17 3.25 12.19
C GLU A 77 7.36 4.21 12.10
N ILE A 78 8.00 4.31 10.93
CA ILE A 78 9.08 5.25 10.66
C ILE A 78 8.62 6.69 10.87
N GLY A 79 7.44 7.07 10.35
CA GLY A 79 6.85 8.39 10.55
C GLY A 79 6.55 8.66 12.03
N ARG A 80 5.90 7.70 12.70
CA ARG A 80 5.53 7.81 14.13
C ARG A 80 6.75 8.00 15.03
N GLU A 81 7.84 7.32 14.72
CA GLU A 81 9.08 7.35 15.51
C GLU A 81 10.10 8.37 14.97
N SER A 82 9.71 9.13 13.93
CA SER A 82 10.51 10.18 13.28
C SER A 82 11.89 9.73 12.78
N ARG A 83 12.03 8.47 12.36
CA ARG A 83 13.26 7.90 11.77
C ARG A 83 13.34 8.13 10.25
N LEU A 84 13.21 9.38 9.83
CA LEU A 84 12.99 9.73 8.43
C LEU A 84 14.11 9.31 7.48
N GLU A 85 15.31 9.05 8.00
CA GLU A 85 16.44 8.45 7.28
C GLU A 85 16.13 7.07 6.68
N GLU A 86 15.16 6.34 7.22
CA GLU A 86 14.79 5.00 6.75
C GLU A 86 13.79 5.01 5.57
N ILE A 87 13.17 6.16 5.27
CA ILE A 87 12.13 6.27 4.24
C ILE A 87 12.59 5.87 2.84
N PRO A 88 13.78 6.29 2.35
CA PRO A 88 14.25 5.89 1.03
C PRO A 88 14.30 4.36 0.86
N LEU A 89 14.83 3.66 1.87
CA LEU A 89 14.92 2.20 1.87
C LEU A 89 13.53 1.56 1.96
N ALA A 90 12.62 2.12 2.76
CA ALA A 90 11.24 1.64 2.85
C ALA A 90 10.49 1.76 1.51
N LEU A 91 10.66 2.88 0.80
CA LEU A 91 10.09 3.08 -0.54
C LEU A 91 10.70 2.14 -1.58
N GLU A 92 12.03 1.94 -1.55
CA GLU A 92 12.72 1.00 -2.43
C GLU A 92 12.21 -0.44 -2.26
N ASN A 93 11.91 -0.84 -1.01
CA ASN A 93 11.36 -2.16 -0.71
C ASN A 93 9.87 -2.31 -1.09
N LEU A 94 9.06 -1.26 -0.97
CA LEU A 94 7.63 -1.31 -1.28
C LEU A 94 7.37 -1.33 -2.80
N LYS A 95 8.18 -0.62 -3.58
CA LYS A 95 7.95 -0.43 -5.03
C LYS A 95 7.86 -1.75 -5.81
N PRO A 96 8.76 -2.73 -5.66
CA PRO A 96 8.65 -4.02 -6.36
C PRO A 96 7.37 -4.80 -6.01
N VAL A 97 6.93 -4.76 -4.75
CA VAL A 97 5.72 -5.47 -4.30
C VAL A 97 4.49 -4.93 -5.02
N ILE A 98 4.40 -3.61 -5.17
CA ILE A 98 3.32 -2.94 -5.91
C ILE A 98 3.37 -3.26 -7.41
N GLU A 99 4.55 -3.29 -8.03
CA GLU A 99 4.68 -3.66 -9.44
C GLU A 99 4.22 -5.11 -9.68
N ILE A 100 4.56 -6.03 -8.78
CA ILE A 100 4.09 -7.41 -8.88
C ILE A 100 2.56 -7.48 -8.70
N LEU A 101 1.96 -6.71 -7.78
CA LEU A 101 0.51 -6.63 -7.64
C LEU A 101 -0.16 -6.20 -8.96
N LYS A 102 0.37 -5.18 -9.65
CA LYS A 102 -0.15 -4.76 -10.97
C LYS A 102 -0.07 -5.86 -12.02
N ILE A 103 1.02 -6.62 -12.03
CA ILE A 103 1.21 -7.73 -12.99
C ILE A 103 0.20 -8.84 -12.70
N ILE A 104 0.02 -9.21 -11.43
CA ILE A 104 -0.98 -10.21 -11.02
C ILE A 104 -2.38 -9.75 -11.40
N TRP A 105 -2.71 -8.49 -11.09
CA TRP A 105 -3.98 -7.87 -11.44
C TRP A 105 -4.29 -7.98 -12.93
N LYS A 106 -3.36 -7.55 -13.82
CA LYS A 106 -3.50 -7.64 -15.29
C LYS A 106 -3.61 -9.07 -15.84
N LYS A 107 -3.25 -10.08 -15.06
CA LYS A 107 -3.36 -11.51 -15.48
C LYS A 107 -4.68 -12.13 -15.04
N MET A 108 -5.28 -11.62 -13.96
CA MET A 108 -6.51 -12.14 -13.38
C MET A 108 -7.76 -11.51 -13.99
N PHE A 109 -7.60 -10.33 -14.58
CA PHE A 109 -8.64 -9.49 -15.19
C PHE A 109 -8.09 -8.86 -16.47
#